data_AF-A0A3N5R8M5-F1
#
_entry.id   AF-A0A3N5R8M5-F1
#
_cell.length_a   1.000
_cell.length_b   1.000
_cell.length_c   1.000
_cell.angle_alpha   90.00
_cell.angle_beta   90.00
_cell.angle_gamma   90.00
#
_symmetry.space_group_name_H-M   'P 1'
#
loop_
_entity.id
_entity.type
_entity.pdbx_description
1 polymer ?
#
loop_
_entity_poly.entity_id
_entity_poly.type
_entity_poly.pdbx_seq_one_letter_code
_entity_poly.pdbx_strand_id
1 'polypeptide(L)' 'MVGTGFNGEVISGISLTVFGIMLVIYGMVNEVAAILIPADIMIIAIGVAVIVVGVFTNRKNTVIHS' A
#
# COMPACT_ATOMS: atom_id res chain seq x y z
N MET A 1 16.68 18.11 -5.88
CA MET A 1 16.27 17.09 -6.87
C MET A 1 14.85 16.67 -6.52
N VAL A 2 13.86 17.42 -6.98
CA VAL A 2 12.44 17.10 -6.74
C VAL A 2 12.00 16.26 -7.91
N GLY A 3 11.94 14.95 -7.71
CA GLY A 3 11.53 14.00 -8.73
C GLY A 3 10.07 14.26 -9.10
N THR A 4 9.85 14.78 -10.30
CA THR A 4 8.59 14.75 -11.06
C THR A 4 8.25 13.33 -11.54
N GLY A 5 8.53 12.32 -10.71
CA GLY A 5 8.11 10.94 -10.93
C GLY A 5 6.88 10.67 -10.08
N PHE A 6 5.99 9.80 -10.56
CA PHE A 6 4.89 9.26 -9.75
C PHE A 6 5.34 9.05 -8.30
N ASN A 7 4.54 9.51 -7.33
CA ASN A 7 4.92 9.39 -5.93
C ASN A 7 5.15 7.91 -5.59
N GLY A 8 6.41 7.54 -5.34
CA GLY A 8 6.83 6.16 -5.07
C GLY A 8 6.15 5.56 -3.84
N GLU A 9 5.70 6.40 -2.91
CA GLU A 9 4.88 6.02 -1.76
C GLU A 9 3.51 5.51 -2.23
N VAL A 10 2.87 6.20 -3.17
CA VAL A 10 1.58 5.76 -3.73
C VAL A 10 1.73 4.46 -4.52
N ILE A 11 2.77 4.32 -5.34
CA ILE A 11 3.01 3.08 -6.12
C ILE A 11 3.32 1.90 -5.20
N SER A 12 4.19 2.10 -4.20
CA SER A 12 4.54 1.04 -3.24
C SER A 12 3.34 0.65 -2.39
N GLY A 13 2.53 1.62 -1.94
CA GLY A 13 1.30 1.35 -1.20
C GLY A 13 0.26 0.58 -2.01
N ILE A 14 0.08 0.91 -3.30
CA ILE A 14 -0.79 0.12 -4.20
C ILE A 14 -0.24 -1.30 -4.36
N SER A 15 1.07 -1.46 -4.57
CA SER A 15 1.71 -2.78 -4.71
C SER A 15 1.50 -3.65 -3.47
N LEU A 16 1.69 -3.08 -2.27
CA LEU A 16 1.47 -3.77 -0.99
C LEU A 16 0.01 -4.16 -0.79
N THR A 17 -0.92 -3.27 -1.16
CA THR A 17 -2.36 -3.52 -1.06
C THR A 17 -2.76 -4.70 -1.96
N VAL A 18 -2.33 -4.69 -3.23
CA VAL A 18 -2.60 -5.76 -4.19
C VAL A 18 -1.97 -7.08 -3.74
N PHE A 19 -0.72 -7.02 -3.24
CA PHE A 19 -0.03 -8.19 -2.72
C PHE A 19 -0.78 -8.81 -1.52
N GLY A 20 -1.20 -7.99 -0.55
CA GLY A 20 -1.99 -8.46 0.59
C GLY A 20 -3.32 -9.09 0.17
N ILE A 21 -4.03 -8.52 -0.81
CA ILE A 21 -5.26 -9.11 -1.35
C ILE A 21 -4.99 -10.50 -1.98
N MET A 22 -3.90 -10.64 -2.73
CA MET A 22 -3.51 -11.94 -3.29
C MET A 22 -3.18 -12.97 -2.21
N LEU A 23 -2.53 -12.56 -1.12
CA LEU A 23 -2.26 -13.45 0.01
C LEU A 23 -3.55 -13.90 0.71
N VAL A 24 -4.53 -13.00 0.89
CA VAL A 24 -5.84 -13.38 1.43
C VAL A 24 -6.52 -14.42 0.54
N ILE A 25 -6.52 -14.22 -0.79
CA ILE A 25 -7.10 -15.18 -1.74
C ILE A 25 -6.37 -16.52 -1.65
N TYR A 26 -5.05 -16.51 -1.51
CA TYR A 26 -4.24 -17.70 -1.30
C TYR A 26 -4.58 -18.42 0.02
N GLY A 27 -4.79 -17.67 1.09
CA GLY A 27 -5.24 -18.18 2.39
C GLY A 27 -6.62 -18.84 2.33
N MET A 28 -7.51 -18.40 1.44
CA MET A 28 -8.82 -19.02 1.24
C MET A 28 -8.77 -20.40 0.56
N VAL A 29 -7.73 -20.67 -0.24
CA VAL A 29 -7.58 -21.94 -0.99
C VAL A 29 -6.62 -22.92 -0.34
N ASN A 30 -5.86 -22.51 0.69
CA ASN A 30 -4.88 -23.34 1.38
C ASN A 30 -5.03 -23.25 2.90
N GLU A 31 -5.35 -24.36 3.56
CA GLU A 31 -5.57 -24.45 5.01
C GLU A 31 -4.36 -24.00 5.85
N VAL A 32 -3.13 -24.23 5.38
CA VAL A 32 -1.91 -23.80 6.09
C VAL A 32 -1.76 -22.27 5.98
N ALA A 33 -2.10 -21.71 4.82
CA ALA A 33 -2.06 -20.27 4.59
C ALA A 33 -3.22 -19.54 5.27
N ALA A 34 -4.34 -20.23 5.57
CA ALA A 34 -5.48 -19.64 6.28
C ALA A 34 -5.11 -19.05 7.66
N ILE A 35 -4.10 -19.63 8.33
CA ILE A 35 -3.58 -19.14 9.60
C ILE A 35 -2.98 -17.73 9.46
N LEU A 36 -2.50 -17.38 8.26
CA LEU A 36 -1.85 -16.10 7.96
C LEU A 36 -2.83 -15.00 7.50
N ILE A 37 -4.12 -15.31 7.29
CA ILE A 37 -5.13 -14.33 6.87
C ILE A 37 -5.14 -13.04 7.73
N PRO A 38 -5.01 -13.12 9.08
CA PRO A 38 -4.92 -11.90 9.90
C PRO A 38 -3.68 -11.04 9.57
N ALA A 39 -2.56 -11.66 9.23
CA ALA A 39 -1.34 -10.97 8.81
C ALA A 39 -1.50 -10.37 7.41
N ASP A 40 -2.18 -11.07 6.50
CA ASP A 40 -2.47 -10.56 5.16
C ASP A 40 -3.34 -9.30 5.20
N ILE A 41 -4.31 -9.25 6.11
CA ILE A 41 -5.12 -8.06 6.38
C ILE A 41 -4.26 -6.91 6.93
N MET A 42 -3.26 -7.19 7.78
CA MET A 42 -2.30 -6.17 8.23
C MET A 42 -1.47 -5.62 7.06
N ILE A 43 -1.03 -6.47 6.12
CA ILE A 43 -0.30 -6.03 4.93
C ILE A 43 -1.16 -5.08 4.09
N ILE A 44 -2.45 -5.39 3.91
CA ILE A 44 -3.40 -4.51 3.22
C ILE A 44 -3.52 -3.16 3.96
N ALA A 45 -3.67 -3.18 5.29
CA ALA A 45 -3.77 -1.97 6.08
C ALA A 45 -2.51 -1.08 5.98
N ILE A 46 -1.32 -1.70 5.97
CA ILE A 46 -0.05 -1.00 5.76
C ILE A 46 -0.01 -0.40 4.34
N GLY A 47 -0.41 -1.15 3.32
CA GLY A 47 -0.49 -0.64 1.95
C GLY A 47 -1.38 0.60 1.83
N VAL A 48 -2.57 0.57 2.43
CA VAL A 48 -3.48 1.72 2.48
C VAL A 48 -2.86 2.90 3.23
N ALA A 49 -2.21 2.66 4.37
CA ALA A 49 -1.54 3.72 5.14
C ALA A 49 -0.45 4.42 4.32
N VAL A 50 0.37 3.67 3.57
CA VAL A 50 1.41 4.22 2.71
C VAL A 50 0.81 5.03 1.55
N ILE A 51 -0.31 4.59 0.96
CA ILE A 51 -1.03 5.38 -0.05
C ILE A 51 -1.48 6.72 0.54
N VAL A 52 -2.09 6.70 1.74
CA VAL A 52 -2.56 7.92 2.40
C VAL A 52 -1.40 8.88 2.65
N VAL A 53 -0.28 8.40 3.20
CA VAL A 53 0.93 9.21 3.41
C VAL A 53 1.41 9.80 2.08
N GLY A 54 1.49 8.99 1.02
CA GLY A 54 1.89 9.46 -0.30
C GLY A 54 0.98 10.55 -0.87
N VAL A 55 -0.34 10.43 -0.69
CA VAL A 55 -1.30 11.47 -1.11
C VAL A 55 -1.10 12.75 -0.30
N PHE A 56 -0.90 12.65 1.01
CA PHE A 56 -0.66 13.81 1.88
C PHE A 56 0.65 14.54 1.54
N THR A 57 1.74 13.79 1.32
CA THR A 57 3.04 14.34 0.90
C THR A 57 2.90 15.10 -0.42
N ASN A 58 2.20 14.50 -1.39
CA ASN A 58 2.00 15.13 -2.70
C ASN A 58 1.17 16.41 -2.60
N ARG A 59 0.08 16.41 -1.80
CA ARG A 59 -0.72 17.61 -1.52
C ARG A 59 0.10 18.73 -0.90
N LYS A 60 0.95 18.45 0.08
CA LYS A 60 1.77 19.49 0.75
C LYS A 60 2.81 20.09 -0.20
N ASN A 61 3.38 19.30 -1.10
CA ASN A 61 4.40 19.77 -2.03
C ASN A 61 3.82 20.71 -3.10
N THR A 62 2.54 20.55 -3.48
CA THR A 62 1.84 21.48 -4.38
C THR A 62 1.68 22.88 -3.76
N VAL A 63 1.53 23.00 -2.43
CA VAL A 63 1.26 24.30 -1.78
C VAL A 63 2.51 25.17 -1.63
N ILE A 64 3.71 24.57 -1.62
CA ILE A 64 4.98 25.29 -1.38
C ILE A 64 5.53 25.93 -2.68
N HIS A 65 4.98 25.57 -3.84
CA HIS A 65 5.37 26.08 -5.15
C HIS A 65 4.34 27.05 -5.79
N SER A 66 3.40 27.60 -5.02
CA SER A 66 2.60 28.78 -5.43
C SER A 66 3.12 30.04 -4.74
#